data_AF-A0A8X7XSB7-F1
#
_entry.id   AF-A0A8X7XSB7-F1
#
_cell.length_a   1.000
_cell.length_b   1.000
_cell.length_c   1.000
_cell.angle_alpha   90.00
_cell.angle_beta   90.00
_cell.angle_gamma   90.00
#
_symmetry.space_group_name_H-M   'P 1'
#
loop_
_entity.id
_entity.type
_entity.pdbx_description
1 polymer ?
#
loop_
_entity_poly.entity_id
_entity_poly.type
_entity_poly.pdbx_seq_one_letter_code
_entity_poly.pdbx_strand_id
1 'polypeptide(L)'
;MASAPTQSSSVAGSLGSTQTTTMAPLPSYQMLNHMLPVKLDRTNYILWRSQVDNVIFANGFEDFIDGSTICPEKELSHNSSHYAWKALEKTFSSSSRARIMQLRLELQSTKKGSMTMIDYIMKVKAAVDSLAAIGEPISEQDQVMNLLGGLGADYNAVVTAINIRDDKISIEAVHSMLLAFEHRLEQ
;
A
#
# COMPACT_ATOMS: atom_id res chain seq x y z
N MET A 1 72.01 32.71 -44.87
CA MET A 1 70.90 33.66 -45.13
C MET A 1 69.62 32.90 -44.80
N ALA A 2 68.97 33.01 -43.63
CA ALA A 2 68.62 34.18 -42.81
C ALA A 2 67.48 35.01 -43.40
N SER A 3 66.25 34.83 -42.89
CA SER A 3 65.44 35.86 -42.18
C SER A 3 64.00 35.38 -41.88
N ALA A 4 63.47 35.74 -40.71
CA ALA A 4 62.06 35.57 -40.31
C ALA A 4 61.23 36.86 -40.63
N PRO A 5 59.88 36.81 -40.67
CA PRO A 5 59.05 37.10 -39.47
C PRO A 5 57.66 36.36 -39.43
N THR A 6 56.70 36.57 -38.50
CA THR A 6 56.68 36.71 -37.02
C THR A 6 55.22 36.73 -36.48
N GLN A 7 54.94 36.01 -35.37
CA GLN A 7 53.81 36.13 -34.40
C GLN A 7 52.34 35.65 -34.68
N SER A 8 51.89 34.83 -33.71
CA SER A 8 50.63 34.94 -32.93
C SER A 8 49.26 34.60 -33.52
N SER A 9 48.69 33.47 -33.08
CA SER A 9 47.46 33.49 -32.26
C SER A 9 47.31 32.20 -31.42
N SER A 10 46.73 32.35 -30.23
CA SER A 10 46.55 31.30 -29.23
C SER A 10 45.06 30.98 -29.04
N VAL A 11 44.70 29.69 -29.02
CA VAL A 11 43.56 29.21 -28.20
C VAL A 11 43.87 27.79 -27.71
N ALA A 12 43.84 27.58 -26.40
CA ALA A 12 43.94 26.24 -25.81
C ALA A 12 42.57 25.54 -25.85
N GLY A 13 42.48 24.41 -26.55
CA GLY A 13 41.24 23.67 -26.74
C GLY A 13 41.02 22.58 -25.68
N SER A 14 40.30 22.93 -24.61
CA SER A 14 39.56 22.05 -23.68
C SER A 14 40.24 20.77 -23.19
N LEU A 15 40.61 20.73 -21.90
CA LEU A 15 40.78 19.47 -21.19
C LEU A 15 39.48 18.64 -21.30
N GLY A 16 39.62 17.33 -21.53
CA GLY A 16 38.51 16.40 -21.48
C GLY A 16 38.01 16.26 -20.04
N SER A 17 36.87 16.88 -19.74
CA SER A 17 36.16 16.64 -18.48
C SER A 17 35.57 15.24 -18.50
N THR A 18 36.23 14.29 -17.84
CA THR A 18 35.59 13.04 -17.40
C THR A 18 34.46 13.38 -16.46
N GLN A 19 33.26 13.55 -17.01
CA GLN A 19 32.04 13.55 -16.22
C GLN A 19 31.83 12.15 -15.67
N THR A 20 32.35 11.92 -14.47
CA THR A 20 31.91 10.82 -13.63
C THR A 20 30.43 11.06 -13.35
N THR A 21 29.54 10.44 -14.13
CA THR A 21 28.11 10.48 -13.88
C THR A 21 27.83 9.70 -12.61
N THR A 22 27.94 10.38 -11.47
CA THR A 22 27.48 9.87 -10.19
C THR A 22 26.01 9.51 -10.34
N MET A 23 25.71 8.22 -10.49
CA MET A 23 24.33 7.78 -10.51
C MET A 23 23.70 8.16 -9.19
N ALA A 24 22.68 9.03 -9.23
CA ALA A 24 21.86 9.27 -8.07
C ALA A 24 21.34 7.91 -7.57
N PRO A 25 21.38 7.63 -6.25
CA PRO A 25 20.84 6.39 -5.73
C PRO A 25 19.39 6.29 -6.17
N LEU A 26 19.04 5.19 -6.84
CA LEU A 26 17.67 4.91 -7.22
C LEU A 26 16.80 5.02 -5.97
N PRO A 27 15.63 5.69 -6.04
CA PRO A 27 14.63 5.59 -4.98
C PRO A 27 14.42 4.10 -4.69
N SER A 28 14.42 3.72 -3.42
CA SER A 28 14.15 2.33 -3.02
C SER A 28 12.67 2.03 -3.29
N TYR A 29 12.36 1.68 -4.54
CA TYR A 29 11.00 1.39 -4.98
C TYR A 29 10.51 0.14 -4.26
N GLN A 30 9.61 0.38 -3.31
CA GLN A 30 8.95 -0.58 -2.43
C GLN A 30 7.93 -1.46 -3.20
N MET A 31 8.33 -2.06 -4.33
CA MET A 31 7.39 -2.75 -5.23
C MET A 31 6.74 -3.98 -4.60
N LEU A 32 7.38 -4.58 -3.59
CA LEU A 32 6.91 -5.68 -2.74
C LEU A 32 7.64 -5.59 -1.38
N ASN A 33 7.42 -4.53 -0.61
CA ASN A 33 8.13 -4.31 0.67
C ASN A 33 7.56 -5.09 1.86
N HIS A 34 6.63 -6.00 1.61
CA HIS A 34 6.09 -6.91 2.61
C HIS A 34 7.03 -8.09 2.76
N MET A 35 8.05 -7.88 3.60
CA MET A 35 8.70 -8.96 4.35
C MET A 35 7.60 -9.81 4.97
N LEU A 36 7.26 -10.94 4.35
CA LEU A 36 6.33 -11.93 4.92
C LEU A 36 6.92 -12.33 6.28
N PRO A 37 6.29 -11.94 7.41
CA PRO A 37 6.92 -12.13 8.73
C PRO A 37 7.03 -13.62 9.08
N VAL A 38 6.25 -14.47 8.41
CA VAL A 38 6.34 -15.92 8.48
C VAL A 38 6.94 -16.46 7.19
N LYS A 39 8.13 -17.07 7.30
CA LYS A 39 8.74 -17.86 6.23
C LYS A 39 8.07 -19.23 6.15
N LEU A 40 7.73 -19.71 4.96
CA LEU A 40 7.11 -21.02 4.77
C LEU A 40 7.97 -22.15 5.35
N ASP A 41 7.35 -22.98 6.17
CA ASP A 41 7.90 -24.21 6.75
C ASP A 41 6.79 -25.30 6.78
N ARG A 42 7.18 -26.55 7.02
CA ARG A 42 6.33 -27.75 6.90
C ARG A 42 5.06 -27.72 7.77
N THR A 43 5.04 -26.92 8.83
CA THR A 43 3.94 -26.85 9.81
C THR A 43 3.10 -25.58 9.70
N ASN A 44 3.54 -24.55 8.97
CA ASN A 44 2.91 -23.23 8.98
C ASN A 44 2.16 -22.86 7.70
N TYR A 45 2.01 -23.79 6.74
CA TYR A 45 1.41 -23.55 5.42
C TYR A 45 0.10 -22.76 5.46
N ILE A 46 -0.83 -23.07 6.37
CA ILE A 46 -2.12 -22.36 6.47
C ILE A 46 -1.93 -20.88 6.84
N LEU A 47 -1.04 -20.59 7.78
CA LEU A 47 -0.78 -19.25 8.28
C LEU A 47 0.11 -18.43 7.32
N TRP A 48 1.10 -19.09 6.70
CA TRP A 48 1.87 -18.53 5.58
C TRP A 48 0.96 -18.18 4.41
N ARG A 49 0.09 -19.11 4.01
CA ARG A 49 -0.88 -18.90 2.92
C ARG A 49 -1.81 -17.73 3.24
N SER A 50 -2.36 -17.65 4.45
CA SER A 50 -3.21 -16.53 4.86
C SER A 50 -2.50 -15.17 4.73
N GLN A 51 -1.21 -15.08 5.10
CA GLN A 51 -0.42 -13.85 4.92
C GLN A 51 -0.11 -13.54 3.45
N VAL A 52 0.16 -14.56 2.63
CA VAL A 52 0.44 -14.41 1.20
C VAL A 52 -0.82 -14.04 0.42
N ASP A 53 -1.94 -14.72 0.68
CA ASP A 53 -3.27 -14.40 0.13
C ASP A 53 -3.61 -12.93 0.47
N ASN A 54 -3.41 -12.47 1.71
CA ASN A 54 -3.60 -11.06 2.08
C ASN A 54 -2.72 -10.11 1.25
N VAL A 55 -1.45 -10.41 0.99
CA VAL A 55 -0.58 -9.57 0.14
C VAL A 55 -1.07 -9.55 -1.32
N ILE A 56 -1.54 -10.69 -1.83
CA ILE A 56 -2.11 -10.84 -3.18
C ILE A 56 -3.37 -9.99 -3.34
N PHE A 57 -4.35 -10.19 -2.47
CA PHE A 57 -5.63 -9.47 -2.45
C PHE A 57 -5.45 -7.98 -2.12
N ALA A 58 -4.42 -7.61 -1.36
CA ALA A 58 -4.08 -6.22 -1.14
C ALA A 58 -3.55 -5.55 -2.42
N ASN A 59 -2.66 -6.19 -3.19
CA ASN A 59 -1.86 -5.47 -4.19
C ASN A 59 -2.41 -5.45 -5.62
N GLY A 60 -3.33 -6.34 -6.00
CA GLY A 60 -3.84 -6.40 -7.38
C GLY A 60 -3.95 -7.79 -7.99
N PHE A 61 -3.58 -8.84 -7.25
CA PHE A 61 -2.96 -10.01 -7.87
C PHE A 61 -3.78 -11.29 -7.90
N GLU A 62 -5.00 -11.28 -7.36
CA GLU A 62 -5.92 -12.41 -7.43
C GLU A 62 -6.25 -12.78 -8.88
N ASP A 63 -6.50 -11.78 -9.74
CA ASP A 63 -6.82 -11.98 -11.16
C ASP A 63 -5.65 -12.59 -11.96
N PHE A 64 -4.43 -12.54 -11.44
CA PHE A 64 -3.25 -13.16 -12.06
C PHE A 64 -2.99 -14.59 -11.54
N ILE A 65 -3.67 -15.00 -10.46
CA ILE A 65 -3.50 -16.30 -9.79
C ILE A 65 -4.67 -17.24 -10.09
N ASP A 66 -5.88 -16.72 -10.25
CA ASP A 66 -7.04 -17.48 -10.74
C ASP A 66 -6.99 -17.72 -12.27
N GLY A 67 -6.22 -16.90 -13.00
CA GLY A 67 -6.08 -16.94 -14.46
C GLY A 67 -7.04 -16.02 -15.23
N SER A 68 -7.81 -15.17 -14.55
CA SER A 68 -8.76 -14.22 -15.15
C SER A 68 -8.07 -13.13 -15.97
N THR A 69 -6.88 -12.71 -15.56
CA THR A 69 -5.98 -11.81 -16.30
C THR A 69 -4.80 -12.60 -16.87
N ILE A 70 -4.52 -12.39 -18.16
CA ILE A 70 -3.39 -13.01 -18.84
C ILE A 70 -2.09 -12.59 -18.14
N CYS A 71 -1.30 -13.58 -17.71
CA CYS A 71 -0.02 -13.34 -17.07
C CYS A 71 0.89 -12.49 -17.99
N PRO A 72 1.50 -11.38 -17.50
CA PRO A 72 2.30 -10.50 -18.34
C PRO A 72 3.43 -11.25 -19.04
N GLU A 73 3.76 -10.84 -20.27
CA GLU A 73 4.76 -11.53 -21.09
C GLU A 73 6.11 -11.58 -20.37
N LYS A 74 6.62 -12.81 -20.17
CA LYS A 74 7.81 -13.06 -19.33
C LYS A 74 9.09 -12.42 -19.87
N GLU A 75 9.16 -12.24 -21.18
CA GLU A 75 10.27 -11.58 -21.85
C GLU A 75 9.74 -10.40 -22.67
N LEU A 76 10.02 -9.18 -22.22
CA LEU A 76 9.71 -7.99 -22.99
C LEU A 76 10.69 -7.87 -24.15
N SER A 77 10.17 -7.80 -25.37
CA SER A 77 10.92 -7.79 -26.64
C SER A 77 11.94 -6.64 -26.82
N HIS A 78 12.05 -5.75 -25.85
CA HIS A 78 13.00 -4.64 -25.82
C HIS A 78 14.08 -4.91 -24.78
N ASN A 79 15.33 -5.06 -25.25
CA ASN A 79 16.55 -5.36 -24.47
C ASN A 79 16.98 -4.28 -23.46
N SER A 80 16.08 -3.39 -23.03
CA SER A 80 16.32 -2.31 -22.09
C SER A 80 15.58 -2.57 -20.79
N SER A 81 16.34 -2.83 -19.72
CA SER A 81 15.82 -2.94 -18.35
C SER A 81 14.99 -1.71 -17.94
N HIS A 82 15.31 -0.53 -18.46
CA HIS A 82 14.53 0.69 -18.24
C HIS A 82 13.15 0.65 -18.93
N TYR A 83 13.05 0.14 -20.16
CA TYR A 83 11.74 -0.05 -20.81
C TYR A 83 10.92 -1.10 -20.05
N ALA A 84 11.55 -2.22 -19.67
CA ALA A 84 10.92 -3.26 -18.88
C ALA A 84 10.38 -2.72 -17.55
N TRP A 85 11.19 -1.96 -16.83
CA TRP A 85 10.80 -1.28 -15.59
C TRP A 85 9.66 -0.27 -15.81
N LYS A 86 9.69 0.52 -16.88
CA LYS A 86 8.62 1.47 -17.23
C LYS A 86 7.30 0.78 -17.57
N ALA A 87 7.34 -0.35 -18.27
CA ALA A 87 6.16 -1.14 -18.59
C ALA A 87 5.56 -1.77 -17.33
N LEU A 88 6.41 -2.33 -16.46
CA LEU A 88 6.04 -2.85 -15.15
C LEU A 88 5.42 -1.74 -14.28
N GLU A 89 6.13 -0.63 -14.09
CA GLU A 89 5.68 0.56 -13.35
C GLU A 89 4.31 1.03 -13.84
N LYS A 90 4.08 1.14 -15.15
CA LYS A 90 2.79 1.59 -15.71
C LYS A 90 1.66 0.60 -15.41
N THR A 91 1.88 -0.70 -15.58
CA THR A 91 0.87 -1.74 -15.36
C THR A 91 0.52 -1.87 -13.88
N PHE A 92 1.53 -1.94 -13.02
CA PHE A 92 1.37 -2.18 -11.59
C PHE A 92 0.97 -0.91 -10.81
N SER A 93 1.49 0.28 -11.15
CA SER A 93 1.14 1.52 -10.44
C SER A 93 -0.27 2.03 -10.74
N SER A 94 -0.81 1.75 -11.94
CA SER A 94 -2.20 2.12 -12.27
C SER A 94 -3.20 1.23 -11.54
N SER A 95 -2.97 -0.11 -11.55
CA SER A 95 -3.75 -1.08 -10.76
C SER A 95 -3.67 -0.77 -9.26
N SER A 96 -2.46 -0.57 -8.72
CA SER A 96 -2.24 -0.22 -7.30
C SER A 96 -3.00 1.06 -6.90
N ARG A 97 -2.90 2.16 -7.67
CA ARG A 97 -3.62 3.41 -7.34
C ARG A 97 -5.13 3.27 -7.42
N ALA A 98 -5.66 2.52 -8.39
CA ALA A 98 -7.08 2.22 -8.47
C ALA A 98 -7.55 1.39 -7.26
N ARG A 99 -6.76 0.38 -6.86
CA ARG A 99 -7.03 -0.48 -5.71
C ARG A 99 -6.97 0.24 -4.37
N ILE A 100 -5.97 1.11 -4.15
CA ILE A 100 -5.89 1.97 -2.95
C ILE A 100 -7.16 2.82 -2.82
N MET A 101 -7.63 3.41 -3.92
CA MET A 101 -8.88 4.19 -3.93
C MET A 101 -10.11 3.31 -3.70
N GLN A 102 -10.18 2.12 -4.31
CA GLN A 102 -11.26 1.16 -4.10
C GLN A 102 -11.35 0.73 -2.62
N LEU A 103 -10.23 0.37 -1.99
CA LEU A 103 -10.19 -0.05 -0.58
C LEU A 103 -10.52 1.10 0.37
N ARG A 104 -10.07 2.33 0.08
CA ARG A 104 -10.47 3.53 0.85
C ARG A 104 -11.97 3.81 0.74
N LEU A 105 -12.55 3.63 -0.46
CA LEU A 105 -14.00 3.76 -0.69
C LEU A 105 -14.78 2.64 0.00
N GLU A 106 -14.30 1.40 -0.04
CA GLU A 106 -14.92 0.27 0.69
C GLU A 106 -14.91 0.53 2.19
N LEU A 107 -13.78 0.96 2.77
CA LEU A 107 -13.67 1.28 4.19
C LEU A 107 -14.69 2.36 4.61
N GLN A 108 -14.78 3.46 3.87
CA GLN A 108 -15.69 4.57 4.17
C GLN A 108 -17.18 4.23 3.96
N SER A 109 -17.47 3.35 2.99
CA SER A 109 -18.84 2.92 2.67
C SER A 109 -19.32 1.71 3.47
N THR A 110 -18.42 0.99 4.16
CA THR A 110 -18.76 -0.18 4.98
C THR A 110 -19.63 0.23 6.16
N LYS A 111 -20.92 -0.12 6.10
CA LYS A 111 -21.90 0.04 7.18
C LYS A 111 -22.11 -1.30 7.90
N LYS A 112 -22.44 -1.26 9.21
CA LYS A 112 -22.84 -2.46 9.96
C LYS A 112 -24.06 -3.13 9.32
N GLY A 113 -25.08 -2.34 9.00
CA GLY A 113 -26.34 -2.86 8.46
C GLY A 113 -26.92 -3.96 9.35
N SER A 114 -27.21 -5.11 8.75
CA SER A 114 -27.68 -6.33 9.43
C SER A 114 -26.57 -7.29 9.87
N MET A 115 -25.29 -6.92 9.76
CA MET A 115 -24.17 -7.76 10.20
C MET A 115 -24.06 -7.74 11.72
N THR A 116 -23.47 -8.80 12.32
CA THR A 116 -23.06 -8.75 13.73
C THR A 116 -21.94 -7.72 13.91
N MET A 117 -21.72 -7.22 15.14
CA MET A 117 -20.61 -6.30 15.40
C MET A 117 -19.26 -6.96 15.13
N ILE A 118 -19.11 -8.26 15.40
CA ILE A 118 -17.84 -8.96 15.14
C ILE A 118 -17.56 -9.11 13.65
N ASP A 119 -18.56 -9.44 12.83
CA ASP A 119 -18.39 -9.49 11.36
C ASP A 119 -18.07 -8.11 10.78
N TYR A 120 -18.72 -7.06 11.31
CA TYR A 120 -18.47 -5.68 10.91
C TYR A 120 -17.05 -5.23 11.26
N ILE A 121 -16.59 -5.46 12.51
CA ILE A 121 -15.22 -5.17 12.95
C ILE A 121 -14.20 -5.95 12.11
N MET A 122 -14.43 -7.24 11.85
CA MET A 122 -13.53 -8.05 11.02
C MET A 122 -13.46 -7.54 9.58
N LYS A 123 -14.58 -7.11 8.99
CA LYS A 123 -14.59 -6.53 7.64
C LYS A 123 -13.83 -5.21 7.58
N VAL A 124 -14.07 -4.30 8.52
CA VAL A 124 -13.33 -3.01 8.61
C VAL A 124 -11.84 -3.27 8.81
N LYS A 125 -11.47 -4.19 9.71
CA LYS A 125 -10.08 -4.59 9.93
C LYS A 125 -9.44 -5.19 8.68
N ALA A 126 -10.13 -6.03 7.92
CA ALA A 126 -9.60 -6.61 6.69
C ALA A 126 -9.26 -5.54 5.63
N ALA A 127 -10.09 -4.50 5.49
CA ALA A 127 -9.81 -3.37 4.59
C ALA A 127 -8.62 -2.51 5.08
N VAL A 128 -8.49 -2.28 6.39
CA VAL A 128 -7.35 -1.59 7.01
C VAL A 128 -6.05 -2.38 6.83
N ASP A 129 -6.07 -3.68 7.15
CA ASP A 129 -4.92 -4.57 7.00
C ASP A 129 -4.50 -4.67 5.52
N SER A 130 -5.46 -4.67 4.59
CA SER A 130 -5.19 -4.62 3.14
C SER A 130 -4.52 -3.31 2.71
N LEU A 131 -4.97 -2.15 3.21
CA LEU A 131 -4.32 -0.86 2.90
C LEU A 131 -2.90 -0.78 3.49
N ALA A 132 -2.68 -1.27 4.70
CA ALA A 132 -1.34 -1.45 5.26
C ALA A 132 -0.47 -2.43 4.44
N ALA A 133 -1.08 -3.48 3.87
CA ALA A 133 -0.44 -4.43 2.97
C ALA A 133 -0.12 -3.90 1.55
N ILE A 134 -0.43 -2.63 1.26
CA ILE A 134 0.01 -1.89 0.05
C ILE A 134 1.03 -0.78 0.40
N GLY A 135 1.29 -0.56 1.70
CA GLY A 135 2.14 0.55 2.17
C GLY A 135 1.37 1.86 2.44
N GLU A 136 0.04 1.81 2.50
CA GLU A 136 -0.84 2.93 2.85
C GLU A 136 -1.53 2.68 4.21
N PRO A 137 -0.77 2.59 5.33
CA PRO A 137 -1.35 2.32 6.64
C PRO A 137 -2.23 3.48 7.12
N ILE A 138 -3.39 3.14 7.67
CA ILE A 138 -4.37 4.10 8.21
C ILE A 138 -4.08 4.35 9.68
N SER A 139 -4.15 5.61 10.14
CA SER A 139 -3.95 5.94 11.55
C SER A 139 -5.04 5.32 12.44
N GLU A 140 -4.72 4.97 13.69
CA GLU A 140 -5.73 4.43 14.62
C GLU A 140 -6.94 5.37 14.78
N GLN A 141 -6.72 6.69 14.77
CA GLN A 141 -7.79 7.69 14.85
C GLN A 141 -8.71 7.62 13.62
N ASP A 142 -8.14 7.49 12.42
CA ASP A 142 -8.93 7.31 11.19
C ASP A 142 -9.64 5.95 11.18
N GLN A 143 -9.03 4.87 11.69
CA GLN A 143 -9.67 3.56 11.83
C GLN A 143 -10.91 3.66 12.73
N VAL A 144 -10.78 4.31 13.91
CA VAL A 144 -11.90 4.58 14.81
C VAL A 144 -12.97 5.43 14.12
N MET A 145 -12.59 6.50 13.42
CA MET A 145 -13.54 7.37 12.72
C MET A 145 -14.33 6.64 11.62
N ASN A 146 -13.67 5.79 10.82
CA ASN A 146 -14.33 4.97 9.80
C ASN A 146 -15.27 3.93 10.44
N LEU A 147 -14.82 3.27 11.51
CA LEU A 147 -15.61 2.27 12.24
C LEU A 147 -16.87 2.89 12.88
N LEU A 148 -16.75 4.05 13.53
CA LEU A 148 -17.92 4.74 14.12
C LEU A 148 -18.85 5.31 13.04
N GLY A 149 -18.31 5.81 11.93
CA GLY A 149 -19.07 6.35 10.81
C GLY A 149 -19.89 5.30 10.03
N GLY A 150 -19.64 4.01 10.24
CA GLY A 150 -20.43 2.92 9.66
C GLY A 150 -21.56 2.38 10.55
N LEU A 151 -21.70 2.88 11.77
CA LEU A 151 -22.70 2.40 12.72
C LEU A 151 -24.10 3.01 12.48
N GLY A 152 -25.13 2.27 12.88
CA GLY A 152 -26.52 2.72 12.85
C GLY A 152 -26.90 3.58 14.06
N ALA A 153 -28.11 4.16 14.02
CA ALA A 153 -28.58 5.09 15.06
C ALA A 153 -28.61 4.49 16.48
N ASP A 154 -28.79 3.18 16.61
CA ASP A 154 -28.80 2.44 17.88
C ASP A 154 -27.49 2.59 18.66
N TYR A 155 -26.38 2.82 17.95
CA TYR A 155 -25.03 2.98 18.50
C TYR A 155 -24.65 4.44 18.77
N ASN A 156 -25.54 5.41 18.49
CA ASN A 156 -25.26 6.84 18.68
C ASN A 156 -24.82 7.18 20.11
N ALA A 157 -25.30 6.45 21.13
CA ALA A 157 -24.88 6.64 22.51
C ALA A 157 -23.38 6.32 22.72
N VAL A 158 -22.89 5.25 22.09
CA VAL A 158 -21.46 4.85 22.13
C VAL A 158 -20.61 5.79 21.29
N VAL A 159 -21.06 6.14 20.07
CA VAL A 159 -20.39 7.13 19.21
C VAL A 159 -20.21 8.46 19.93
N THR A 160 -21.27 8.93 20.62
CA THR A 160 -21.23 10.17 21.41
C THR A 160 -20.28 10.05 22.61
N ALA A 161 -20.32 8.93 23.34
CA ALA A 161 -19.43 8.69 24.48
C ALA A 161 -17.94 8.63 24.08
N ILE A 162 -17.63 8.12 22.89
CA ILE A 162 -16.26 8.11 22.35
C ILE A 162 -15.86 9.51 21.85
N ASN A 163 -16.74 10.23 21.15
CA ASN A 163 -16.45 11.58 20.64
C ASN A 163 -16.29 12.65 21.73
N ILE A 164 -16.82 12.43 22.94
CA ILE A 164 -16.66 13.33 24.10
C ILE A 164 -15.36 13.08 24.87
N ARG A 165 -14.65 11.97 24.62
CA ARG A 165 -13.37 11.68 25.28
C ARG A 165 -12.23 12.52 24.70
N ASP A 166 -11.58 13.30 25.55
CA ASP A 166 -10.33 14.00 25.24
C ASP A 166 -9.10 13.08 25.28
N ASP A 167 -9.22 11.85 25.79
CA ASP A 167 -8.11 10.90 25.89
C ASP A 167 -7.99 9.98 24.66
N LYS A 168 -6.75 9.63 24.30
CA LYS A 168 -6.47 8.70 23.19
C LYS A 168 -6.99 7.31 23.52
N ILE A 169 -8.12 6.95 22.92
CA ILE A 169 -8.68 5.59 22.97
C ILE A 169 -7.99 4.71 21.92
N SER A 170 -7.58 3.50 22.29
CA SER A 170 -7.04 2.53 21.33
C SER A 170 -8.16 1.84 20.55
N ILE A 171 -7.83 1.33 19.35
CA ILE A 171 -8.79 0.66 18.49
C ILE A 171 -9.37 -0.62 19.15
N GLU A 172 -8.58 -1.34 19.94
CA GLU A 172 -9.01 -2.53 20.70
C GLU A 172 -10.02 -2.17 21.81
N ALA A 173 -9.84 -1.01 22.46
CA ALA A 173 -10.79 -0.53 23.46
C ALA A 173 -12.14 -0.14 22.82
N VAL A 174 -12.11 0.45 21.61
CA VAL A 174 -13.33 0.72 20.82
C VAL A 174 -14.02 -0.59 20.41
N HIS A 175 -13.27 -1.57 19.87
CA HIS A 175 -13.82 -2.89 19.53
C HIS A 175 -14.50 -3.56 20.73
N SER A 176 -13.82 -3.54 21.89
CA SER A 176 -14.35 -4.13 23.14
C SER A 176 -15.62 -3.41 23.62
N MET A 177 -15.66 -2.08 23.53
CA MET A 177 -16.83 -1.28 23.90
C MET A 177 -18.03 -1.53 22.98
N LEU A 178 -17.80 -1.67 21.67
CA LEU A 178 -18.84 -1.95 20.68
C LEU A 178 -19.43 -3.35 20.85
N LEU A 179 -18.61 -4.37 21.09
CA LEU A 179 -19.06 -5.74 21.37
C LEU A 179 -19.84 -5.82 22.69
N ALA A 180 -19.36 -5.16 23.74
CA ALA A 180 -20.06 -5.08 25.02
C ALA A 180 -21.40 -4.31 24.94
N PHE A 181 -21.53 -3.39 23.98
CA PHE A 181 -22.78 -2.67 23.74
C PHE A 181 -23.77 -3.49 22.91
N GLU A 182 -23.32 -4.22 21.87
CA GLU A 182 -24.19 -5.15 21.12
C GLU A 182 -24.82 -6.19 22.06
N HIS A 183 -24.01 -6.82 22.93
CA HIS A 183 -24.53 -7.77 23.93
C HIS A 183 -25.55 -7.18 24.92
N ARG A 184 -25.54 -5.85 25.12
CA ARG A 184 -26.53 -5.13 25.96
C ARG A 184 -27.78 -4.70 25.20
N LEU A 185 -27.75 -4.68 23.86
CA LEU A 185 -28.93 -4.44 23.02
C LEU A 185 -29.72 -5.73 22.75
N GLU A 186 -29.08 -6.89 22.89
CA GLU A 186 -29.68 -8.22 22.70
C GLU A 186 -30.34 -8.82 23.97
N GLN A 187 -30.35 -8.07 25.09
CA GLN A 187 -30.97 -8.43 26.38
C GLN A 187 -32.28 -7.68 26.63
#